data_AF-A0AAD5BZT9-F1
#
_entry.id   AF-A0AAD5BZT9-F1
#
_cell.length_a   1.000
_cell.length_b   1.000
_cell.length_c   1.000
_cell.angle_alpha   90.00
_cell.angle_beta   90.00
_cell.angle_gamma   90.00
#
_symmetry.space_group_name_H-M   'P 1'
#
loop_
_entity.id
_entity.type
_entity.pdbx_description
1 polymer ?
#
loop_
_entity_poly.entity_id
_entity_poly.type
_entity_poly.pdbx_seq_one_letter_code
_entity_poly.pdbx_strand_id
1 'polypeptide(L)'
;MTMALLLKKAVQLQRLLQSRDFSSRRRAFSEVEVRPLFEEWAKEHGIVYKSAKEKEFRFWIFKDKMTLIDYYNSICKPSMKIQPNHFSDWTPDELRFLCKDPPLRVAAAADELWLFFASAYDNRICLCISIC
;
A
#
# COMPACT_ATOMS: atom_id res chain seq x y z
N MET A 1 -44.05 5.18 12.46
CA MET A 1 -42.86 4.31 12.46
C MET A 1 -41.89 4.84 13.49
N THR A 2 -41.65 4.11 14.58
CA THR A 2 -40.92 4.63 15.74
C THR A 2 -39.42 4.73 15.47
N MET A 3 -38.76 5.77 15.98
CA MET A 3 -37.31 5.99 15.82
C MET A 3 -36.46 4.78 16.25
N ALA A 4 -36.96 4.00 17.22
CA ALA A 4 -36.35 2.75 17.66
C ALA A 4 -36.24 1.68 16.55
N LEU A 5 -37.20 1.62 15.63
CA LEU A 5 -37.15 0.70 14.48
C LEU A 5 -36.09 1.13 13.45
N LEU A 6 -35.92 2.44 13.26
CA LEU A 6 -34.92 3.00 12.35
C LEU A 6 -33.51 2.78 12.88
N LEU A 7 -33.28 2.96 14.19
CA LEU A 7 -31.98 2.73 14.82
C LEU A 7 -31.57 1.26 14.78
N LYS A 8 -32.50 0.33 15.02
CA LYS A 8 -32.23 -1.11 14.90
C LYS A 8 -31.84 -1.51 13.47
N LYS A 9 -32.54 -0.95 12.46
CA LYS A 9 -32.18 -1.15 11.04
C LYS A 9 -30.82 -0.55 10.69
N ALA A 10 -30.48 0.63 11.21
CA ALA A 10 -29.20 1.28 10.96
C ALA A 10 -28.01 0.49 11.54
N VAL A 11 -28.14 -0.03 12.77
CA VAL A 11 -27.10 -0.88 13.39
C VAL A 11 -26.94 -2.21 12.65
N GLN A 12 -28.04 -2.78 12.16
CA GLN A 12 -27.98 -4.01 11.37
C GLN A 12 -27.36 -3.78 9.99
N LEU A 13 -27.69 -2.66 9.33
CA LEU A 13 -27.02 -2.22 8.10
C LEU A 13 -25.53 -1.96 8.33
N GLN A 14 -25.15 -1.34 9.45
CA GLN A 14 -23.75 -1.11 9.80
C GLN A 14 -22.99 -2.42 10.00
N ARG A 15 -23.60 -3.43 10.64
CA ARG A 15 -23.02 -4.80 10.73
C ARG A 15 -22.90 -5.48 9.37
N LEU A 16 -23.90 -5.32 8.49
CA LEU A 16 -23.86 -5.89 7.13
C LEU A 16 -22.80 -5.20 6.24
N LEU A 17 -22.49 -3.93 6.49
CA LEU A 17 -21.40 -3.21 5.83
C LEU A 17 -20.03 -3.62 6.39
N GLN A 18 -19.94 -3.94 7.68
CA GLN A 18 -18.73 -4.47 8.33
C GLN A 18 -18.44 -5.94 7.96
N SER A 19 -19.48 -6.76 7.73
CA SER A 19 -19.33 -8.15 7.25
C SER A 19 -18.97 -8.26 5.77
N ARG A 20 -18.89 -7.13 5.06
CA ARG A 20 -18.31 -7.05 3.72
C ARG A 20 -16.78 -7.12 3.89
N ASP A 21 -16.29 -8.30 4.25
CA ASP A 21 -14.89 -8.57 4.58
C ASP A 21 -13.98 -8.13 3.43
N PHE A 22 -13.28 -7.03 3.63
CA PHE A 22 -12.36 -6.44 2.66
C PHE A 22 -11.17 -7.37 2.37
N SER A 23 -10.87 -8.34 3.25
CA SER A 23 -9.86 -9.37 2.98
C SER A 23 -10.33 -10.37 1.92
N SER A 24 -11.63 -10.68 1.87
CA SER A 24 -12.21 -11.71 0.99
C SER A 24 -12.25 -11.34 -0.50
N ARG A 25 -11.97 -10.08 -0.87
CA ARG A 25 -11.92 -9.61 -2.28
C ARG A 25 -10.50 -9.47 -2.83
N ARG A 26 -9.46 -9.71 -2.03
CA ARG A 26 -8.09 -9.57 -2.50
C ARG A 26 -7.67 -10.86 -3.21
N ARG A 27 -7.26 -10.74 -4.48
CA ARG A 27 -6.60 -11.83 -5.17
C ARG A 27 -5.31 -12.15 -4.41
N ALA A 28 -5.21 -13.36 -3.88
CA ALA A 28 -3.95 -13.85 -3.35
C ALA A 28 -3.06 -14.25 -4.54
N PHE A 29 -1.93 -13.59 -4.72
CA PHE A 29 -0.95 -14.02 -5.70
C PHE A 29 -0.19 -15.25 -5.19
N SER A 30 0.03 -16.24 -6.07
CA SER A 30 0.89 -17.37 -5.77
C SER A 30 2.37 -16.94 -5.78
N GLU A 31 3.22 -17.70 -5.09
CA GLU A 31 4.66 -17.41 -5.11
C GLU A 31 5.25 -17.52 -6.51
N VAL A 32 4.74 -18.44 -7.33
CA VAL A 32 5.20 -18.65 -8.71
C VAL A 32 4.91 -17.43 -9.58
N GLU A 33 3.80 -16.73 -9.34
CA GLU A 33 3.45 -15.48 -10.04
C GLU A 33 4.32 -14.29 -9.58
N VAL A 34 4.57 -14.15 -8.28
CA VAL A 34 5.23 -12.96 -7.73
C VAL A 34 6.75 -13.02 -7.79
N ARG A 35 7.33 -14.22 -7.66
CA ARG A 35 8.79 -14.39 -7.63
C ARG A 35 9.52 -13.81 -8.84
N PRO A 36 9.10 -14.01 -10.10
CA PRO A 36 9.75 -13.35 -11.23
C PRO A 36 9.61 -11.81 -11.18
N LEU A 37 8.44 -11.30 -10.76
CA LEU A 37 8.21 -9.85 -10.64
C LEU A 37 9.10 -9.22 -9.57
N PHE A 38 9.34 -9.93 -8.46
CA PHE A 38 10.23 -9.48 -7.39
C PHE A 38 11.69 -9.40 -7.86
N GLU A 39 12.15 -10.40 -8.61
CA GLU A 39 13.52 -10.41 -9.15
C GLU A 39 13.73 -9.31 -10.20
N GLU A 40 12.75 -9.11 -11.09
CA GLU A 40 12.76 -8.02 -12.08
C GLU A 40 12.74 -6.66 -11.39
N TRP A 41 11.81 -6.44 -10.45
CA TRP A 41 11.71 -5.21 -9.68
C TRP A 41 13.00 -4.90 -8.90
N ALA A 42 13.59 -5.89 -8.23
CA ALA A 42 14.83 -5.71 -7.47
C ALA A 42 16.00 -5.33 -8.39
N LYS A 43 16.06 -5.93 -9.60
CA LYS A 43 17.05 -5.60 -10.62
C LYS A 43 16.85 -4.19 -11.16
N GLU A 44 15.62 -3.80 -11.49
CA GLU A 44 15.27 -2.46 -11.98
C GLU A 44 15.65 -1.36 -10.98
N HIS A 45 15.45 -1.62 -9.68
CA HIS A 45 15.74 -0.68 -8.61
C HIS A 45 17.17 -0.80 -8.05
N GLY A 46 18.00 -1.69 -8.59
CA GLY A 46 19.39 -1.87 -8.15
C GLY A 46 19.54 -2.38 -6.71
N ILE A 47 18.55 -3.13 -6.21
CA ILE A 47 18.52 -3.62 -4.83
C ILE A 47 19.38 -4.87 -4.71
N VAL A 48 20.29 -4.85 -3.74
CA VAL A 48 21.16 -5.98 -3.40
C VAL A 48 20.97 -6.36 -1.94
N TYR A 49 20.50 -7.59 -1.71
CA TYR A 49 20.28 -8.13 -0.37
C TYR A 49 21.55 -8.75 0.20
N LYS A 50 21.77 -8.61 1.51
CA LYS A 50 23.01 -9.06 2.17
C LYS A 50 23.05 -10.57 2.35
N SER A 51 21.89 -11.22 2.43
CA SER A 51 21.78 -12.66 2.62
C SER A 51 20.54 -13.24 1.96
N ALA A 52 20.56 -14.54 1.68
CA ALA A 52 19.39 -15.27 1.19
C ALA A 52 18.21 -15.19 2.16
N LYS A 53 18.47 -15.21 3.48
CA LYS A 53 17.44 -15.08 4.52
C LYS A 53 16.77 -13.71 4.48
N GLU A 54 17.55 -12.65 4.29
CA GLU A 54 17.00 -11.29 4.13
C GLU A 54 16.18 -11.19 2.84
N LYS A 55 16.70 -11.69 1.72
CA LYS A 55 15.99 -11.70 0.43
C LYS A 55 14.64 -12.41 0.53
N GLU A 56 14.61 -13.57 1.18
CA GLU A 56 13.38 -14.32 1.39
C GLU A 56 12.37 -13.52 2.24
N PHE A 57 12.83 -12.91 3.34
CA PHE A 57 11.96 -12.04 4.16
C PHE A 57 11.39 -10.86 3.36
N ARG A 58 12.22 -10.21 2.54
CA ARG A 58 11.84 -9.07 1.68
C ARG A 58 10.85 -9.48 0.58
N PHE A 59 11.00 -10.69 0.04
CA PHE A 59 10.05 -11.27 -0.91
C PHE A 59 8.63 -11.39 -0.32
N TRP A 60 8.50 -11.85 0.93
CA TRP A 60 7.19 -11.95 1.59
C TRP A 60 6.53 -10.57 1.77
N ILE A 61 7.30 -9.56 2.16
CA ILE A 61 6.80 -8.17 2.25
C ILE A 61 6.34 -7.67 0.87
N PHE A 62 7.16 -7.90 -0.17
CA PHE A 62 6.84 -7.51 -1.53
C PHE A 62 5.55 -8.18 -2.04
N LYS A 63 5.37 -9.47 -1.77
CA LYS A 63 4.14 -10.22 -2.11
C LYS A 63 2.90 -9.62 -1.46
N ASP A 64 2.99 -9.23 -0.20
CA ASP A 64 1.90 -8.56 0.51
C ASP A 64 1.60 -7.19 -0.11
N LYS A 65 2.63 -6.43 -0.51
CA LYS A 65 2.45 -5.16 -1.24
C LYS A 65 1.80 -5.35 -2.60
N MET A 66 2.17 -6.37 -3.37
CA MET A 66 1.55 -6.68 -4.66
C MET A 66 0.05 -6.96 -4.53
N THR A 67 -0.32 -7.72 -3.49
CA THR A 67 -1.73 -7.99 -3.17
C THR A 67 -2.51 -6.71 -2.86
N LEU A 68 -1.89 -5.75 -2.17
CA LEU A 68 -2.48 -4.44 -1.92
C LEU A 68 -2.60 -3.59 -3.18
N ILE A 69 -1.54 -3.55 -4.01
CA ILE A 69 -1.52 -2.78 -5.26
C ILE A 69 -2.62 -3.28 -6.21
N ASP A 70 -2.74 -4.60 -6.42
CA ASP A 70 -3.78 -5.19 -7.25
C ASP A 70 -5.18 -4.84 -6.75
N TYR A 71 -5.38 -4.96 -5.42
CA TYR A 71 -6.63 -4.57 -4.80
C TYR A 71 -6.98 -3.10 -5.07
N TYR A 72 -6.04 -2.17 -4.82
CA TYR A 72 -6.27 -0.75 -5.09
C TYR A 72 -6.52 -0.49 -6.57
N ASN A 73 -5.75 -1.11 -7.47
CA ASN A 73 -5.95 -0.98 -8.91
C ASN A 73 -7.31 -1.53 -9.38
N SER A 74 -7.90 -2.50 -8.66
CA SER A 74 -9.23 -3.05 -8.96
C SER A 74 -10.38 -2.13 -8.54
N ILE A 75 -10.16 -1.26 -7.54
CA ILE A 75 -11.20 -0.35 -7.01
C ILE A 75 -11.02 1.11 -7.45
N CYS A 76 -9.81 1.48 -7.87
CA CYS A 76 -9.46 2.84 -8.29
C CYS A 76 -9.77 3.08 -9.77
N LYS A 77 -9.83 4.35 -10.18
CA LYS A 77 -9.99 4.72 -11.60
C LYS A 77 -8.75 4.27 -12.40
N PRO A 78 -8.91 3.85 -13.66
CA PRO A 78 -7.79 3.39 -14.50
C PRO A 78 -6.65 4.39 -14.69
N SER A 79 -6.91 5.69 -14.54
CA SER A 79 -5.91 6.76 -14.61
C SER A 79 -5.02 6.88 -13.38
N MET A 80 -5.30 6.13 -12.30
CA MET A 80 -4.59 6.17 -11.02
C MET A 80 -4.02 4.80 -10.66
N LYS A 81 -3.52 4.06 -11.66
CA LYS A 81 -2.87 2.77 -11.41
C LYS A 81 -1.58 2.98 -10.63
N ILE A 82 -1.48 2.27 -9.51
CA ILE A 82 -0.30 2.22 -8.66
C ILE A 82 0.60 1.10 -9.17
N GLN A 83 1.90 1.35 -9.20
CA GLN A 83 2.93 0.37 -9.52
C GLN A 83 3.85 0.15 -8.31
N PRO A 84 4.57 -0.97 -8.24
CA PRO A 84 5.60 -1.17 -7.23
C PRO A 84 6.67 -0.07 -7.34
N ASN A 85 6.98 0.58 -6.22
CA ASN A 85 8.01 1.60 -6.09
C ASN A 85 9.27 1.04 -5.40
N HIS A 86 10.30 1.86 -5.20
CA HIS A 86 11.55 1.50 -4.53
C HIS A 86 11.37 0.99 -3.07
N PHE A 87 10.21 1.19 -2.47
CA PHE A 87 9.91 0.81 -1.08
C PHE A 87 8.90 -0.35 -1.01
N SER A 88 8.76 -1.11 -2.10
CA SER A 88 7.80 -2.22 -2.19
C SER A 88 8.19 -3.42 -1.33
N ASP A 89 9.42 -3.50 -0.83
CA ASP A 89 9.87 -4.51 0.15
C ASP A 89 10.03 -3.95 1.58
N TRP A 90 9.48 -2.76 1.85
CA TRP A 90 9.53 -2.12 3.16
C TRP A 90 8.31 -2.44 4.02
N THR A 91 8.58 -2.65 5.30
CA THR A 91 7.54 -2.75 6.33
C THR A 91 6.95 -1.37 6.63
N PRO A 92 5.71 -1.30 7.14
CA PRO A 92 5.13 -0.04 7.57
C PRO A 92 5.95 0.68 8.66
N ASP A 93 6.68 -0.05 9.50
CA ASP A 93 7.54 0.54 10.54
C ASP A 93 8.81 1.18 9.97
N GLU A 94 9.45 0.54 8.99
CA GLU A 94 10.59 1.12 8.27
C GLU A 94 10.19 2.40 7.54
N LEU A 95 9.00 2.40 6.91
CA LEU A 95 8.45 3.60 6.28
C LEU A 95 8.16 4.70 7.31
N ARG A 96 7.55 4.35 8.45
CA ARG A 96 7.31 5.31 9.55
C ARG A 96 8.60 5.90 10.11
N PHE A 97 9.65 5.10 10.21
CA PHE A 97 10.95 5.56 10.70
C PHE A 97 11.56 6.60 9.74
N LEU A 98 11.51 6.34 8.43
CA LEU A 98 11.96 7.30 7.41
C LEU A 98 11.17 8.61 7.45
N CYS A 99 9.85 8.56 7.64
CA CYS A 99 9.02 9.77 7.71
C CYS A 99 9.26 10.60 8.98
N LYS A 100 9.70 9.97 10.08
CA LYS A 100 9.97 10.67 11.34
C LYS A 100 11.30 11.41 11.32
N ASP A 101 12.32 10.77 10.74
CA ASP A 101 13.69 11.29 10.67
C ASP A 101 14.26 11.00 9.27
N PRO A 102 13.94 11.83 8.25
CA PRO A 102 14.42 11.58 6.90
C PRO A 102 15.95 11.70 6.84
N PRO A 103 16.65 10.74 6.19
CA PRO A 103 18.08 10.85 5.96
C PRO A 103 18.40 12.13 5.21
N LEU A 104 19.50 12.81 5.56
CA LEU A 104 19.94 14.04 4.87
C LEU A 104 20.03 13.89 3.34
N ARG A 105 20.34 12.69 2.83
CA ARG A 105 20.35 12.38 1.38
C ARG A 105 18.96 12.30 0.75
N VAL A 106 17.92 11.92 1.50
CA VAL A 106 16.52 11.91 1.05
C VAL A 106 15.94 13.32 1.12
N ALA A 107 16.29 14.09 2.17
CA ALA A 107 15.96 15.51 2.25
C ALA A 107 16.52 16.29 1.06
N ALA A 108 17.79 16.06 0.69
CA ALA A 108 18.41 16.71 -0.48
C ALA A 108 17.79 16.30 -1.83
N ALA A 109 17.17 15.12 -1.94
CA ALA A 109 16.41 14.70 -3.12
C ALA A 109 14.97 15.23 -3.11
N ALA A 110 14.41 15.51 -1.92
CA ALA A 110 13.10 16.13 -1.78
C ALA A 110 13.10 17.57 -2.28
N ASP A 111 14.24 18.27 -2.22
CA ASP A 111 14.45 19.66 -2.66
C ASP A 111 14.14 19.90 -4.16
N GLU A 112 14.14 18.85 -5.01
CA GLU A 112 13.67 18.94 -6.41
C GLU A 112 12.18 18.57 -6.60
N LEU A 113 11.48 18.13 -5.55
CA LEU A 113 10.09 17.62 -5.60
C LEU A 113 9.09 18.43 -4.75
N TRP A 114 9.51 19.56 -4.17
CA TRP A 114 8.70 20.39 -3.25
C TRP A 114 7.39 20.97 -3.80
N LEU A 115 7.16 20.98 -5.12
CA LEU A 115 5.93 21.52 -5.69
C LEU A 115 4.74 20.56 -5.68
N PHE A 116 4.91 19.29 -5.28
CA PHE A 116 3.81 18.30 -5.29
C PHE A 116 3.07 18.13 -3.96
N PHE A 117 3.58 18.65 -2.84
CA PHE A 117 3.10 18.25 -1.50
C PHE A 117 2.04 19.15 -0.85
N ALA A 118 1.71 20.32 -1.41
CA ALA A 118 0.84 21.28 -0.70
C ALA A 118 -0.70 21.09 -0.89
N SER A 119 -1.19 20.14 -1.71
CA SER A 119 -2.62 20.11 -2.10
C SER A 119 -3.45 18.90 -1.63
N ALA A 120 -2.90 17.92 -0.92
CA ALA A 120 -3.62 16.68 -0.64
C ALA A 120 -4.27 16.63 0.76
N TYR A 121 -5.07 17.64 1.11
CA TYR A 121 -6.00 17.59 2.24
C TYR A 121 -7.44 17.74 1.75
N ASP A 122 -7.97 16.70 1.09
CA ASP A 122 -9.42 16.48 1.10
C ASP A 122 -9.78 14.99 1.09
N ASN A 123 -10.76 14.67 1.94
CA ASN A 123 -11.20 13.34 2.32
C ASN A 123 -11.96 12.65 1.17
N ARG A 124 -11.38 11.58 0.61
CA ARG A 124 -12.12 10.43 0.08
C ARG A 124 -11.18 9.25 -0.15
N ILE A 125 -11.55 8.10 0.39
CA ILE A 125 -10.74 6.88 0.52
C ILE A 125 -10.16 6.43 -0.84
N CYS A 126 -8.90 6.81 -1.08
CA CYS A 126 -7.91 6.21 -1.96
C CYS A 126 -6.59 6.57 -1.29
N LEU A 127 -6.09 5.70 -0.39
CA LEU A 127 -4.84 5.94 0.33
C LEU A 127 -3.70 6.00 -0.69
N CYS A 128 -3.34 7.21 -1.11
CA CYS A 128 -2.01 7.52 -1.57
C CYS A 128 -1.07 7.08 -0.45
N ILE A 129 -0.36 5.97 -0.65
CA ILE A 129 0.87 5.73 0.09
C ILE A 129 1.88 6.70 -0.53
N SER A 130 1.71 7.96 -0.18
CA SER A 130 2.73 8.99 -0.27
C SER A 130 3.83 8.53 0.66
N ILE A 131 4.97 8.19 0.08
CA ILE A 131 6.17 7.99 0.87
C ILE A 131 6.67 9.39 1.12
N CYS A 132 6.37 9.85 2.34
CA CYS A 132 6.37 11.23 2.82
C CYS A 132 5.22 12.08 2.29
#